data_AF-A9P1R2-F1
#
_entry.id   AF-A9P1R2-F1
#
_cell.length_a   1.000
_cell.length_b   1.000
_cell.length_c   1.000
_cell.angle_alpha   90.00
_cell.angle_beta   90.00
_cell.angle_gamma   90.00
#
_symmetry.space_group_name_H-M   'P 1'
#
loop_
_entity.id
_entity.type
_entity.pdbx_description
1 polymer ?
#
loop_
_entity_poly.entity_id
_entity_poly.type
_entity_poly.pdbx_seq_one_letter_code
_entity_poly.pdbx_strand_id
1 'polypeptide(L)'
;MDLYNNNITGEIPRSLGNLKSLVFLRLNNNSLTGQIPRELTKISNLKVSDVSNNDLCGTIPTTGPFERFPMTNFENNPRLRGPELQGGAAYDSGC
;
A
#
# COMPACT_ATOMS: atom_id res chain seq x y z
N MET A 1 9.69 9.69 -2.90
CA MET A 1 8.61 10.00 -3.84
C MET A 1 7.44 10.51 -3.04
N ASP A 2 6.93 11.66 -3.45
CA ASP A 2 5.98 12.42 -2.68
C ASP A 2 4.91 12.96 -3.62
N LEU A 3 3.73 12.33 -3.58
CA LEU A 3 2.60 12.59 -4.47
C LEU A 3 1.29 12.74 -3.69
N TYR A 4 1.37 13.06 -2.40
CA TYR A 4 0.18 13.24 -1.57
C TYR A 4 -0.70 14.39 -2.07
N ASN A 5 -2.00 14.31 -1.81
CA ASN A 5 -2.97 15.37 -2.12
C ASN A 5 -3.02 15.75 -3.60
N ASN A 6 -3.27 14.74 -4.44
CA ASN A 6 -3.48 14.90 -5.87
C ASN A 6 -4.74 14.14 -6.30
N ASN A 7 -5.04 14.16 -7.61
CA ASN A 7 -6.15 13.41 -8.20
C ASN A 7 -5.63 12.18 -8.97
N ILE A 8 -4.59 11.52 -8.47
CA ILE A 8 -4.02 10.35 -9.16
C ILE A 8 -5.01 9.19 -9.05
N THR A 9 -5.31 8.58 -10.20
CA THR A 9 -6.22 7.44 -10.34
C THR A 9 -5.48 6.18 -10.80
N GLY A 10 -6.16 5.04 -10.74
CA GLY A 10 -5.63 3.76 -11.21
C GLY A 10 -4.81 3.04 -10.14
N GLU A 11 -4.09 2.00 -10.56
CA GLU A 11 -3.38 1.12 -9.63
C GLU A 11 -1.96 1.60 -9.32
N ILE A 12 -1.48 1.23 -8.13
CA ILE A 12 -0.07 1.40 -7.77
C ILE A 12 0.77 0.42 -8.62
N PRO A 13 1.72 0.89 -9.44
CA PRO A 13 2.47 0.00 -10.33
C PRO A 13 3.40 -0.95 -9.56
N ARG A 14 3.36 -2.25 -9.88
CA ARG A 14 4.29 -3.27 -9.32
C ARG A 14 5.77 -2.89 -9.51
N SER A 15 6.09 -2.15 -10.57
CA SER A 15 7.44 -1.70 -10.90
C SER A 15 8.06 -0.76 -9.85
N LEU A 16 7.25 -0.10 -9.01
CA LEU A 16 7.76 0.71 -7.89
C LEU A 16 8.61 -0.12 -6.91
N GLY A 17 8.35 -1.43 -6.81
CA GLY A 17 9.14 -2.36 -6.00
C GLY A 17 10.62 -2.48 -6.43
N ASN A 18 10.98 -1.98 -7.61
CA ASN A 18 12.35 -1.96 -8.11
C ASN A 18 13.17 -0.75 -7.61
N LEU A 19 12.53 0.25 -7.02
CA LEU A 19 13.19 1.46 -6.54
C LEU A 19 13.85 1.24 -5.17
N LYS A 20 14.95 0.47 -5.12
CA LYS A 20 15.61 0.05 -3.87
C LYS A 20 16.15 1.18 -2.99
N SER A 21 16.43 2.34 -3.59
CA SER A 21 16.90 3.54 -2.87
C SER A 21 15.76 4.42 -2.35
N LEU A 22 14.49 4.04 -2.58
CA LEU A 22 13.35 4.85 -2.18
C LEU A 22 13.20 4.86 -0.64
N VAL A 23 13.18 6.06 -0.06
CA VAL A 23 13.08 6.28 1.39
C VAL A 23 11.68 6.73 1.82
N PHE A 24 10.98 7.46 0.95
CA PHE A 24 9.64 7.99 1.20
C PHE A 24 8.71 7.59 0.06
N LEU A 25 7.51 7.13 0.37
CA LEU A 25 6.42 6.88 -0.58
C LEU A 25 5.12 7.41 0.01
N ARG A 26 4.82 8.68 -0.26
CA ARG A 26 3.55 9.30 0.15
C ARG A 26 2.61 9.38 -1.05
N LEU A 27 1.52 8.62 -0.98
CA LEU A 27 0.45 8.54 -1.98
C LEU A 27 -0.92 8.87 -1.37
N ASN A 28 -0.96 9.29 -0.11
CA ASN A 28 -2.19 9.58 0.61
C ASN A 28 -2.97 10.75 0.00
N ASN A 29 -4.28 10.77 0.21
CA ASN A 29 -5.20 11.75 -0.37
C ASN A 29 -5.13 11.75 -1.91
N ASN A 30 -5.47 10.62 -2.52
CA ASN A 30 -5.61 10.44 -3.96
C ASN A 30 -6.87 9.59 -4.25
N SER A 31 -7.04 9.15 -5.49
CA SER A 31 -8.12 8.24 -5.91
C SER A 31 -7.56 6.94 -6.49
N LEU A 32 -6.48 6.43 -5.88
CA LEU A 32 -5.85 5.18 -6.29
C LEU A 32 -6.75 3.98 -5.96
N THR A 33 -6.79 3.01 -6.86
CA THR A 33 -7.61 1.80 -6.76
C THR A 33 -6.73 0.55 -6.77
N GLY A 34 -7.34 -0.62 -6.57
CA GLY A 34 -6.63 -1.90 -6.64
C GLY A 34 -5.84 -2.22 -5.36
N GLN A 35 -4.95 -3.21 -5.46
CA GLN A 35 -4.19 -3.71 -4.30
C GLN A 35 -2.93 -2.90 -4.05
N ILE A 36 -2.45 -2.91 -2.80
CA ILE A 36 -1.06 -2.54 -2.48
C ILE A 36 -0.15 -3.65 -3.03
N PRO A 37 0.72 -3.38 -4.02
CA PRO A 37 1.54 -4.43 -4.62
C PRO A 37 2.50 -5.03 -3.61
N ARG A 38 2.52 -6.37 -3.50
CA ARG A 38 3.49 -7.08 -2.66
C ARG A 38 4.94 -6.77 -3.06
N GLU A 39 5.19 -6.33 -4.29
CA GLU A 39 6.51 -5.92 -4.75
C GLU A 39 7.09 -4.74 -3.95
N LEU A 40 6.24 -3.90 -3.35
CA LEU A 40 6.68 -2.80 -2.48
C LEU A 40 7.39 -3.30 -1.21
N THR A 41 7.13 -4.54 -0.77
CA THR A 41 7.84 -5.12 0.40
C THR A 41 9.33 -5.28 0.13
N LYS A 42 9.74 -5.27 -1.15
CA LYS A 42 11.15 -5.37 -1.56
C LYS A 42 11.93 -4.05 -1.44
N ILE A 43 11.30 -2.95 -1.00
CA ILE A 43 11.92 -1.63 -0.84
C ILE A 43 12.42 -1.50 0.61
N SER A 44 13.52 -2.19 0.94
CA SER A 44 14.04 -2.28 2.32
C SER A 44 14.37 -0.93 2.97
N ASN A 45 14.74 0.08 2.16
CA ASN A 45 15.10 1.42 2.63
C ASN A 45 13.91 2.34 2.91
N LEU A 46 12.66 1.88 2.71
CA LEU A 46 11.47 2.71 2.84
C LEU A 46 11.19 3.05 4.32
N LYS A 47 11.45 4.30 4.71
CA LYS A 47 11.27 4.79 6.10
C LYS A 47 9.90 5.43 6.33
N VAL A 48 9.27 5.92 5.27
CA VAL A 48 7.94 6.52 5.33
C VAL A 48 7.11 5.98 4.18
N SER A 49 5.93 5.46 4.49
CA SER A 49 4.93 5.07 3.50
C SER A 49 3.56 5.48 4.01
N ASP A 50 2.79 6.21 3.21
CA ASP A 50 1.41 6.56 3.54
C ASP A 50 0.55 6.44 2.29
N VAL A 51 -0.47 5.59 2.36
CA VAL A 51 -1.45 5.33 1.29
C VAL A 51 -2.88 5.56 1.77
N SER A 52 -3.05 6.20 2.93
CA SER A 52 -4.35 6.51 3.49
C SER A 52 -5.18 7.40 2.57
N ASN A 53 -6.51 7.40 2.72
CA ASN A 53 -7.42 8.25 1.94
C ASN A 53 -7.29 8.00 0.42
N ASN A 54 -7.62 6.77 0.02
CA ASN A 54 -7.67 6.29 -1.36
C ASN A 54 -8.81 5.24 -1.47
N ASP A 55 -8.97 4.61 -2.63
CA ASP A 55 -9.95 3.54 -2.87
C ASP A 55 -9.26 2.16 -3.01
N LEU A 56 -8.18 1.93 -2.24
CA LEU A 56 -7.43 0.68 -2.28
C LEU A 56 -8.24 -0.47 -1.67
N CYS A 57 -7.91 -1.69 -2.10
CA CYS A 57 -8.58 -2.92 -1.72
C CYS A 57 -7.59 -4.06 -1.45
N GLY A 58 -8.11 -5.18 -0.94
CA GLY A 58 -7.30 -6.35 -0.60
C GLY A 58 -6.71 -6.28 0.80
N THR A 59 -5.54 -6.88 1.02
CA THR A 59 -4.89 -6.98 2.33
C THR A 59 -3.64 -6.09 2.40
N ILE A 60 -3.40 -5.51 3.58
CA ILE A 60 -2.16 -4.78 3.84
C ILE A 60 -0.99 -5.79 3.87
N PRO A 61 0.09 -5.56 3.10
CA PRO A 61 1.27 -6.41 3.18
C PRO A 61 1.85 -6.43 4.61
N THR A 62 2.08 -7.63 5.13
CA THR A 62 2.55 -7.85 6.50
C THR A 62 4.04 -8.20 6.57
N THR A 63 4.79 -7.87 5.52
CA THR A 63 6.21 -8.21 5.42
C THR A 63 7.08 -7.01 5.05
N GLY A 64 8.36 -7.09 5.42
CA GLY A 64 9.37 -6.10 5.02
C GLY A 64 9.13 -4.74 5.70
N PRO A 65 9.25 -3.60 4.99
CA PRO A 65 9.06 -2.29 5.62
C PRO A 65 7.62 -2.04 6.10
N PHE A 66 6.64 -2.81 5.64
CA PHE A 66 5.23 -2.61 6.00
C PHE A 66 4.88 -3.12 7.41
N GLU A 67 5.68 -4.02 7.99
CA GLU A 67 5.51 -4.50 9.38
C GLU A 67 5.63 -3.39 10.42
N ARG A 68 6.36 -2.31 10.11
CA ARG A 68 6.66 -1.21 11.04
C ARG A 68 5.80 0.04 10.84
N PHE A 69 4.97 0.10 9.81
CA PHE A 69 4.13 1.27 9.58
C PHE A 69 2.87 1.20 10.43
N PRO A 70 2.46 2.31 11.07
CA PRO A 70 1.24 2.33 11.86
C PRO A 70 0.01 2.15 10.96
N MET A 71 -1.05 1.54 11.50
CA MET A 71 -2.28 1.27 10.75
C MET A 71 -2.92 2.54 10.16
N THR A 72 -2.69 3.70 10.79
CA THR A 72 -3.10 5.02 10.32
C THR A 72 -2.66 5.32 8.89
N ASN A 73 -1.52 4.77 8.46
CA ASN A 73 -0.97 4.98 7.11
C ASN A 73 -1.73 4.22 6.01
N PHE A 74 -2.74 3.44 6.40
CA PHE A 74 -3.60 2.64 5.52
C PHE A 74 -5.09 2.95 5.71
N GLU A 75 -5.44 3.85 6.64
CA GLU A 75 -6.83 4.22 6.94
C GLU A 75 -7.54 4.88 5.76
N ASN A 76 -8.87 4.98 5.85
CA ASN A 76 -9.71 5.60 4.84
C ASN A 76 -9.50 5.00 3.44
N ASN A 77 -9.39 3.66 3.40
CA ASN A 77 -9.49 2.84 2.19
C ASN A 77 -10.60 1.80 2.43
N PRO A 78 -11.83 2.01 1.91
CA PRO A 78 -13.02 1.30 2.37
C PRO A 78 -13.00 -0.22 2.10
N ARG A 79 -12.20 -0.67 1.14
CA ARG A 79 -12.06 -2.09 0.75
C ARG A 79 -10.73 -2.69 1.19
N LEU A 80 -9.85 -1.91 1.81
CA LEU A 80 -8.55 -2.38 2.31
C LEU A 80 -8.74 -2.99 3.70
N ARG A 81 -8.20 -4.19 3.87
CA ARG A 81 -8.33 -4.99 5.09
C ARG A 81 -6.99 -5.02 5.83
N GLY A 82 -7.09 -5.18 7.14
CA GLY A 82 -5.93 -5.35 8.01
C GLY A 82 -5.04 -6.56 7.62
N PRO A 83 -3.87 -6.69 8.26
CA PRO A 83 -2.99 -7.86 8.16
C PRO A 83 -3.77 -9.17 8.14
N GLU A 84 -3.60 -9.98 7.11
CA GLU A 84 -4.09 -11.36 7.13
C GLU A 84 -3.20 -12.16 8.10
N LEU A 85 -3.76 -12.56 9.25
CA LEU A 85 -3.12 -13.54 10.13
C LEU A 85 -3.01 -14.85 9.33
N GLN A 86 -1.80 -15.34 9.10
CA GLN A 86 -1.55 -16.55 8.29
C GLN A 86 -2.54 -17.68 8.67
N GLY A 87 -3.43 -18.04 7.74
CA GLY A 87 -4.39 -19.13 7.94
C GLY A 87 -5.71 -19.06 7.18
N GLY A 88 -6.02 -17.96 6.49
CA GLY A 88 -7.19 -17.85 5.61
C GLY A 88 -6.84 -18.15 4.17
N ALA A 89 -7.68 -18.90 3.46
CA ALA A 89 -7.59 -19.01 2.01
C ALA A 89 -7.78 -17.62 1.39
N ALA A 90 -6.98 -17.30 0.35
CA ALA A 90 -7.14 -16.10 -0.45
C ALA A 90 -8.56 -16.03 -1.03
N TYR A 91 -9.45 -15.31 -0.35
CA TYR A 91 -10.73 -14.91 -0.89
C TYR A 91 -10.48 -13.70 -1.79
N ASP A 92 -9.99 -13.99 -3.00
CA ASP A 92 -10.06 -13.04 -4.09
C ASP A 92 -11.49 -13.02 -4.62
N SER A 93 -12.22 -11.94 -4.37
CA SER A 93 -13.48 -11.61 -5.07
C SER A 93 -13.83 -10.14 -4.89
N GLY A 94 -12.92 -9.26 -5.34
CA GLY A 94 -13.20 -7.84 -5.55
C GLY A 94 -12.30 -6.92 -4.73
N CYS A 95 -11.02 -6.77 -5.02
CA CYS A 95 -10.58 -5.82 -6.06
C CYS A 95 -11.25 -6.08 -7.42
#